data_AF-A0A957GU34-F1
#
_entry.id   AF-A0A957GU34-F1
#
_cell.length_a   1.000
_cell.length_b   1.000
_cell.length_c   1.000
_cell.angle_alpha   90.00
_cell.angle_beta   90.00
_cell.angle_gamma   90.00
#
_symmetry.space_group_name_H-M   'P 1'
#
loop_
_entity.id
_entity.type
_entity.pdbx_description
1 polymer ?
#
loop_
_entity_poly.entity_id
_entity_poly.type
_entity_poly.pdbx_seq_one_letter_code
_entity_poly.pdbx_strand_id
1 'polypeptide(L)'
;MPYYDYLCQTCRRPARLFFTYAEYGVKTAVCPHCQSEHLKRRIRRVALAKSEDARLDNFSDDAMLAGFDEDDPQAMGRFMRKMSQEMGEDLGDEFNEVVD
;
A
#
# COMPACT_ATOMS: atom_id res chain seq x y z
N MET A 1 -2.07 -18.75 8.28
CA MET A 1 -0.96 -17.84 7.92
C MET A 1 0.21 -18.05 8.89
N PRO A 2 1.20 -18.89 8.56
CA PRO A 2 2.40 -19.00 9.39
C PRO A 2 3.65 -18.34 8.77
N TYR A 3 3.54 -17.77 7.56
CA TYR A 3 4.63 -17.04 6.92
C TYR A 3 4.48 -15.53 7.08
N TYR A 4 5.58 -14.86 7.42
CA TYR A 4 5.66 -13.43 7.67
C TYR A 4 6.77 -12.81 6.82
N ASP A 5 6.43 -11.73 6.12
CA ASP A 5 7.39 -10.98 5.31
C ASP A 5 8.13 -9.95 6.21
N TYR A 6 9.46 -9.96 6.13
CA TYR A 6 10.36 -9.05 6.85
C TYR A 6 11.35 -8.40 5.87
N LEU A 7 11.87 -7.24 6.27
CA LEU A 7 13.00 -6.56 5.65
C LEU A 7 14.13 -6.44 6.67
N CYS A 8 15.31 -7.00 6.35
CA CYS A 8 16.48 -6.84 7.21
C CYS A 8 17.03 -5.42 7.09
N GLN A 9 17.26 -4.75 8.21
CA GLN A 9 17.81 -3.39 8.22
C GLN A 9 19.33 -3.37 7.98
N THR A 10 20.03 -4.49 8.16
CA THR A 10 21.48 -4.60 7.94
C THR A 10 21.81 -4.87 6.47
N CYS A 11 21.29 -5.96 5.89
CA CYS A 11 21.61 -6.33 4.50
C CYS A 11 20.58 -5.83 3.47
N ARG A 12 19.48 -5.20 3.91
CA ARG A 12 18.38 -4.69 3.08
C ARG A 12 17.68 -5.72 2.19
N ARG A 13 17.89 -7.02 2.44
CA ARG A 13 17.22 -8.09 1.72
C ARG A 13 15.88 -8.44 2.36
N PRO A 14 14.82 -8.71 1.57
CA PRO A 14 13.57 -9.24 2.08
C PRO A 14 13.76 -10.71 2.52
N ALA A 15 13.08 -11.11 3.58
CA ALA A 15 13.05 -12.48 4.05
C ALA A 15 11.62 -12.89 4.38
N ARG A 16 11.25 -14.12 4.04
CA ARG A 16 9.96 -14.71 4.44
C ARG A 16 10.25 -15.77 5.49
N LEU A 17 9.78 -15.53 6.71
CA LEU A 17 10.04 -16.38 7.86
C LEU A 17 8.77 -17.13 8.28
N PHE A 18 8.94 -18.36 8.75
CA PHE A 18 7.86 -19.15 9.29
C PHE A 18 7.84 -19.04 10.82
N PHE A 19 6.67 -18.72 11.37
CA PHE A 19 6.39 -18.81 12.80
C PHE A 19 5.06 -19.51 13.03
N THR A 20 5.04 -20.46 13.94
CA THR A 20 3.78 -20.98 14.49
C THR A 20 3.08 -19.89 15.31
N TYR A 21 1.80 -20.08 15.61
CA TYR A 21 1.04 -19.13 16.43
C TYR A 21 1.69 -18.90 17.81
N ALA A 22 2.22 -19.96 18.44
CA ALA A 22 2.88 -19.89 19.73
C ALA A 22 4.25 -19.19 19.69
N GLU A 23 4.97 -19.25 18.57
CA GLU A 23 6.27 -18.59 18.40
C GLU A 23 6.12 -17.11 18.04
N TYR A 24 4.98 -16.73 17.44
CA TYR A 24 4.76 -15.39 16.96
C TYR A 24 4.79 -14.38 18.11
N GLY A 25 5.71 -13.40 18.04
CA GLY A 25 5.91 -12.39 19.09
C GLY A 25 6.80 -12.82 20.25
N VAL A 26 7.17 -14.10 20.32
CA VAL A 26 8.08 -14.64 21.35
C VAL A 26 9.47 -14.91 20.77
N LYS A 27 9.53 -15.51 19.59
CA LYS A 27 10.78 -15.88 18.92
C LYS A 27 11.37 -14.67 18.19
N THR A 28 12.65 -14.40 18.42
CA THR A 28 13.39 -13.37 17.69
C THR A 28 13.51 -13.75 16.21
N ALA A 29 13.18 -12.82 15.32
CA ALA A 29 13.38 -13.00 13.90
C ALA A 29 14.87 -12.83 13.57
N VAL A 30 15.43 -13.79 12.82
CA VAL A 30 16.83 -13.77 12.38
C VAL A 30 16.90 -13.76 10.86
N CYS A 31 17.78 -12.95 10.30
CA CYS A 31 17.94 -12.85 8.85
C CYS A 31 18.66 -14.10 8.30
N PRO A 32 18.08 -14.81 7.32
CA PRO A 32 18.73 -15.99 6.74
C PRO A 32 19.96 -15.66 5.87
N HIS A 33 20.18 -14.37 5.55
CA HIS A 33 21.27 -13.93 4.69
C HIS A 33 22.50 -13.42 5.45
N CYS A 34 22.30 -12.70 6.55
CA CYS A 34 23.39 -12.06 7.30
C CYS A 34 23.33 -12.32 8.82
N GLN A 35 22.40 -13.16 9.29
CA GLN A 35 22.24 -13.55 10.69
C GLN A 35 21.94 -12.40 11.67
N SER A 36 21.73 -11.19 11.18
CA SER A 36 21.27 -10.06 11.99
C SER A 36 19.87 -10.30 12.55
N GLU A 37 19.61 -9.82 13.77
CA GLU A 37 18.29 -9.82 14.42
C GLU A 37 17.52 -8.52 14.13
N HIS A 38 18.15 -7.55 13.44
CA HIS A 38 17.53 -6.29 13.07
C HIS A 38 16.63 -6.44 11.83
N LEU A 39 15.46 -7.03 12.01
CA LEU A 39 14.44 -7.15 10.97
C LEU A 39 13.21 -6.31 11.30
N LYS A 40 12.68 -5.61 10.30
CA LYS A 40 11.39 -4.92 10.38
C LYS A 40 10.34 -5.72 9.62
N ARG A 41 9.18 -5.93 10.23
CA ARG A 41 8.06 -6.58 9.55
C ARG A 41 7.61 -5.71 8.38
N ARG A 42 7.38 -6.34 7.22
CA ARG A 42 6.88 -5.68 6.01
C ARG A 42 5.46 -6.17 5.75
N ILE A 43 4.48 -5.30 6.01
CA ILE A 43 3.08 -5.54 5.66
C ILE A 43 2.89 -5.03 4.23
N ARG A 44 2.44 -5.88 3.31
CA ARG A 44 2.14 -5.47 1.93
C ARG A 44 0.88 -4.60 1.91
N ARG A 45 0.70 -3.83 0.83
CA ARG A 45 -0.57 -3.12 0.60
C ARG A 45 -1.70 -4.15 0.64
N VAL A 46 -2.75 -3.84 1.40
CA VAL A 46 -3.96 -4.65 1.52
C VAL A 46 -5.10 -3.91 0.83
N ALA A 47 -5.96 -4.64 0.13
CA ALA A 47 -7.22 -4.10 -0.34
C ALA A 47 -8.25 -4.23 0.78
N LEU A 48 -8.93 -3.15 1.12
CA LEU A 48 -10.01 -3.12 2.10
C LEU A 48 -11.33 -2.97 1.34
N ALA A 49 -12.29 -3.86 1.59
CA ALA A 49 -13.64 -3.66 1.10
C ALA A 49 -14.27 -2.49 1.86
N LYS A 50 -14.68 -1.45 1.13
CA LYS A 50 -15.41 -0.28 1.66
C LYS A 50 -16.91 -0.44 1.39
N SER A 51 -17.76 -0.01 2.31
CA SER A 51 -19.20 0.17 2.04
C SER A 51 -19.43 1.35 1.09
N GLU A 52 -20.62 1.43 0.50
CA GLU A 52 -20.96 2.56 -0.39
C GLU A 52 -20.98 3.89 0.36
N ASP A 53 -21.51 3.94 1.59
CA ASP A 53 -21.45 5.15 2.43
C ASP A 53 -20.02 5.64 2.66
N ALA A 54 -19.10 4.72 2.98
CA ALA A 54 -17.69 5.06 3.22
C ALA A 54 -16.96 5.52 1.94
N ARG A 55 -17.45 5.13 0.75
CA ARG A 55 -16.94 5.66 -0.53
C ARG A 55 -17.46 7.08 -0.77
N LEU A 56 -18.74 7.33 -0.49
CA LEU A 56 -19.36 8.64 -0.63
C LEU A 56 -18.76 9.68 0.33
N ASP A 57 -18.56 9.31 1.59
CA ASP A 57 -17.91 10.18 2.58
C ASP A 57 -16.51 10.60 2.12
N ASN A 58 -15.72 9.65 1.58
CA ASN A 58 -14.37 9.93 1.08
C ASN A 58 -14.37 10.81 -0.18
N PHE A 59 -15.45 10.78 -0.97
CA PHE A 59 -15.62 11.68 -2.13
C PHE A 59 -15.99 13.11 -1.69
N SER A 60 -16.78 13.23 -0.63
CA SER A 60 -17.19 14.53 -0.07
C SER A 60 -16.10 15.25 0.73
N ASP A 61 -14.96 14.59 0.94
CA ASP A 61 -13.87 15.12 1.76
C ASP A 61 -13.14 16.24 1.01
N ASP A 62 -13.20 17.47 1.55
CA ASP A 62 -12.68 18.72 0.97
C ASP A 62 -11.17 18.65 0.65
N ALA A 63 -10.46 17.72 1.29
CA ALA A 63 -9.06 17.40 1.01
C ALA A 63 -8.81 16.80 -0.39
N MET A 64 -9.83 16.26 -1.06
CA MET A 64 -9.77 15.83 -2.47
C MET A 64 -9.69 17.03 -3.43
N LEU A 65 -10.36 18.14 -3.08
CA LEU A 65 -10.49 19.34 -3.91
C LEU A 65 -9.43 20.40 -3.58
N ALA A 66 -8.87 20.38 -2.36
CA ALA A 66 -7.91 21.37 -1.87
C ALA A 66 -6.58 21.49 -2.67
N GLY A 67 -6.32 20.57 -3.60
CA GLY A 67 -5.15 20.61 -4.50
C GLY A 67 -5.49 20.39 -5.97
N PHE A 68 -6.76 20.56 -6.35
CA PHE A 68 -7.19 20.47 -7.74
C PHE A 68 -6.92 21.81 -8.42
N ASP A 69 -5.81 21.87 -9.15
CA ASP A 69 -5.47 22.96 -10.07
C ASP A 69 -5.86 22.52 -11.48
N GLU A 70 -6.88 23.14 -12.06
CA GLU A 70 -7.40 22.82 -13.40
C GLU A 70 -6.34 23.07 -14.50
N ASP A 71 -5.34 23.89 -14.22
CA ASP A 71 -4.28 24.26 -15.16
C ASP A 71 -3.07 23.29 -15.14
N ASP A 72 -3.02 22.33 -14.20
CA ASP A 72 -1.96 21.31 -14.12
C ASP A 72 -2.45 19.92 -14.60
N PRO A 73 -2.01 19.42 -15.77
CA PRO A 73 -2.41 18.10 -16.28
C PRO A 73 -2.02 16.95 -15.33
N GLN A 74 -0.96 17.10 -14.53
CA GLN A 74 -0.59 16.08 -13.54
C GLN A 74 -1.54 16.07 -12.34
N ALA A 75 -2.00 17.24 -11.89
CA ALA A 75 -3.02 17.34 -10.84
C ALA A 75 -4.35 16.72 -11.31
N MET A 76 -4.75 17.02 -12.55
CA MET A 76 -5.96 16.47 -13.16
C MET A 76 -5.90 14.94 -13.26
N GLY A 77 -4.78 14.37 -13.69
CA GLY A 77 -4.67 12.93 -13.79
C GLY A 77 -4.50 12.20 -12.44
N ARG A 78 -3.93 12.84 -11.41
CA ARG A 78 -3.99 12.33 -10.02
C ARG A 78 -5.43 12.30 -9.51
N PHE A 79 -6.22 13.34 -9.79
CA PHE A 79 -7.64 13.41 -9.45
C PHE A 79 -8.45 12.32 -10.17
N MET A 80 -8.28 12.17 -11.49
CA MET A 80 -8.98 11.16 -12.29
C MET A 80 -8.66 9.73 -11.84
N ARG A 81 -7.38 9.40 -11.55
CA ARG A 81 -7.01 8.10 -10.99
C ARG A 81 -7.71 7.82 -9.66
N LYS A 82 -7.85 8.83 -8.80
CA LYS A 82 -8.48 8.69 -7.48
C LYS A 82 -10.00 8.55 -7.60
N MET A 83 -10.63 9.30 -8.51
CA MET A 83 -12.06 9.19 -8.82
C MET A 83 -12.41 7.80 -9.38
N SER A 84 -11.62 7.31 -10.34
CA SER A 84 -11.70 5.95 -10.90
C SER A 84 -11.69 4.85 -9.83
N GLN A 85 -10.76 4.95 -8.87
CA GLN A 85 -10.64 3.97 -7.79
C GLN A 85 -11.84 3.97 -6.83
N GLU A 86 -12.47 5.13 -6.58
CA GLU A 86 -13.65 5.21 -5.71
C GLU A 86 -14.94 4.83 -6.43
N MET A 87 -15.09 5.15 -7.72
CA MET A 87 -16.23 4.74 -8.55
C MET A 87 -16.16 3.26 -8.97
N GLY A 88 -14.98 2.63 -8.84
CA GLY A 88 -14.74 1.24 -9.24
C GLY A 88 -14.66 1.04 -10.75
N GLU A 89 -14.50 2.12 -11.51
CA GLU A 89 -14.32 2.10 -12.96
C GLU A 89 -12.83 2.20 -13.27
N ASP A 90 -12.23 1.18 -13.87
CA ASP A 90 -10.82 1.20 -14.25
C ASP A 90 -10.64 2.03 -15.54
N LEU A 91 -9.91 3.15 -15.46
CA LEU A 91 -9.62 4.02 -16.61
C LEU A 91 -8.64 3.39 -17.61
N GLY A 92 -8.06 2.22 -17.29
CA GLY A 92 -7.17 1.48 -18.16
C GLY A 92 -5.73 1.99 -18.16
N ASP A 93 -4.82 1.11 -18.58
CA ASP A 93 -3.37 1.37 -18.56
C ASP A 93 -2.94 2.51 -19.49
N GLU A 94 -3.67 2.78 -20.58
CA GLU A 94 -3.40 3.88 -21.52
C GLU A 94 -3.53 5.27 -20.86
N PHE A 95 -4.45 5.43 -19.89
CA PHE A 95 -4.60 6.70 -19.17
C PHE A 95 -3.42 6.98 -18.23
N ASN A 96 -2.80 5.93 -17.68
CA ASN A 96 -1.67 6.08 -16.76
C ASN A 96 -0.39 6.57 -17.45
N GLU A 97 -0.23 6.30 -18.75
CA GLU A 97 0.94 6.70 -19.54
C GLU A 97 0.93 8.20 -19.91
N VAL A 98 -0.26 8.81 -20.03
CA VAL A 98 -0.42 10.22 -20.42
C VAL A 98 -0.20 11.19 -19.25
N VAL A 99 -0.30 10.70 -18.01
CA VAL A 99 -0.33 11.52 -16.78
C VAL A 99 1.02 11.53 -16.03
N ASP A 100 1.91 10.58 -16.30
CA ASP A 100 3.22 10.49 -15.65
C ASP A 100 4.26 11.49 -16.21
#